data_AF-A0A2D6ACI7-F1
#
_entry.id   AF-A0A2D6ACI7-F1
#
_cell.length_a   1.000
_cell.length_b   1.000
_cell.length_c   1.000
_cell.angle_alpha   90.00
_cell.angle_beta   90.00
_cell.angle_gamma   90.00
#
_symmetry.space_group_name_H-M   'P 1'
#
loop_
_entity.id
_entity.type
_entity.pdbx_description
1 polymer ?
#
loop_
_entity_poly.entity_id
_entity_poly.type
_entity_poly.pdbx_seq_one_letter_code
_entity_poly.pdbx_strand_id
1 'polypeptide(L)'
;MFGDINCHNKHERSWSINDNQMPVCTRDVGIFFGLAIGGLVYSRYGYNRWTVRDSCLSLLPDSWLEGIYRKNRRTLAWIGMGSLLCLPLIIDGFTQLLTGYESNNFTRPLTGAPFGFGIAILTAAAYSARPNLFSNASEVILPANAKFALAAEEE
;
A
#
# COMPACT_ATOMS: atom_id res chain seq x y z
N MET A 1 24.05 18.72 6.02
CA MET A 1 24.00 17.26 6.27
C MET A 1 22.70 16.84 6.97
N PHE A 2 22.27 17.47 8.08
CA PHE A 2 20.94 17.19 8.68
C PHE A 2 19.76 17.88 7.96
N GLY A 3 19.97 19.00 7.26
CA GLY A 3 18.94 19.68 6.47
C GLY A 3 18.50 18.95 5.19
N ASP A 4 19.14 17.83 4.84
CA ASP A 4 18.77 16.96 3.72
C ASP A 4 17.79 15.85 4.12
N ILE A 5 17.51 15.72 5.43
CA ILE A 5 16.58 14.73 5.97
C ILE A 5 15.13 15.05 5.55
N ASN A 6 14.79 16.33 5.41
CA ASN A 6 13.52 16.78 4.85
C ASN A 6 13.73 17.31 3.43
N CYS A 7 13.20 16.59 2.43
CA CYS A 7 13.29 16.99 1.01
C CYS A 7 12.38 18.17 0.63
N HIS A 8 11.66 18.77 1.58
CA HIS A 8 10.75 19.88 1.28
C HIS A 8 11.52 21.09 0.74
N ASN A 9 11.28 21.39 -0.54
CA ASN A 9 11.65 22.62 -1.24
C ASN A 9 13.11 22.78 -1.73
N LYS A 10 13.88 21.69 -1.83
CA LYS A 10 15.18 21.72 -2.51
C LYS A 10 15.00 21.85 -4.03
N HIS A 11 15.54 22.92 -4.62
CA HIS A 11 15.45 23.20 -6.05
C HIS A 11 16.04 22.04 -6.88
N GLU A 12 17.16 21.49 -6.44
CA GLU A 12 17.86 20.40 -7.11
C GLU A 12 17.09 19.06 -7.10
N ARG A 13 16.07 18.90 -6.24
CA ARG A 13 15.27 17.68 -6.07
C ARG A 13 13.81 17.83 -6.50
N SER A 14 13.46 19.01 -7.01
CA SER A 14 12.11 19.37 -7.46
C SER A 14 12.14 19.56 -8.98
N TRP A 15 11.02 19.26 -9.64
CA TRP A 15 10.87 19.64 -11.05
C TRP A 15 10.51 21.10 -11.16
N SER A 16 10.91 21.74 -12.27
CA SER A 16 10.44 23.06 -12.66
C SER A 16 9.54 22.91 -13.88
N ILE A 17 8.31 23.40 -13.77
CA ILE A 17 7.31 23.37 -14.85
C ILE A 17 7.02 24.83 -15.19
N ASN A 18 7.22 25.22 -16.47
CA ASN A 18 7.08 26.60 -16.92
C ASN A 18 7.89 27.59 -16.06
N ASP A 19 9.17 27.29 -15.83
CA ASP A 19 10.10 28.06 -14.98
C ASP A 19 9.68 28.22 -13.51
N ASN A 20 8.63 27.52 -13.08
CA ASN A 20 8.17 27.53 -11.70
C ASN A 20 8.55 26.21 -11.00
N GLN A 21 9.31 26.31 -9.91
CA GLN A 21 9.67 25.15 -9.10
C GLN A 21 8.41 24.56 -8.45
N MET A 22 8.26 23.25 -8.53
CA MET A 22 7.18 22.53 -7.85
C MET A 22 7.34 22.63 -6.32
N PRO A 23 6.25 22.76 -5.55
CA PRO A 23 6.30 22.93 -4.09
C PRO A 23 6.71 21.66 -3.33
N VAL A 24 6.88 20.54 -4.05
CA VAL A 24 7.17 19.22 -3.51
C VAL A 24 8.31 18.57 -4.29
N CYS A 25 9.01 17.64 -3.65
CA CYS A 25 10.11 16.96 -4.32
C CYS A 25 9.61 15.93 -5.33
N THR A 26 10.48 15.52 -6.25
CA THR A 26 10.16 14.51 -7.28
C THR A 26 9.74 13.17 -6.69
N ARG A 27 10.16 12.84 -5.47
CA ARG A 27 9.70 11.64 -4.75
C ARG A 27 8.23 11.73 -4.35
N ASP A 28 7.82 12.88 -3.81
CA ASP A 28 6.43 13.12 -3.41
C ASP A 28 5.48 13.09 -4.62
N VAL A 29 5.94 13.61 -5.77
CA VAL A 29 5.20 13.48 -7.03
C VAL A 29 4.93 12.00 -7.35
N GLY A 30 5.93 11.13 -7.19
CA GLY A 30 5.77 9.69 -7.32
C GLY A 30 4.78 9.11 -6.32
N ILE A 31 4.87 9.48 -5.04
CA ILE A 31 3.94 9.02 -3.98
C ILE A 31 2.50 9.44 -4.30
N PHE A 32 2.26 10.69 -4.69
CA PHE A 32 0.92 11.17 -5.07
C PHE A 32 0.39 10.47 -6.31
N PHE A 33 1.24 10.23 -7.31
CA PHE A 33 0.86 9.45 -8.47
C PHE A 33 0.47 8.02 -8.08
N GLY A 34 1.29 7.36 -7.26
CA GLY A 34 1.00 6.04 -6.70
C GLY A 34 -0.32 6.01 -5.94
N LEU A 35 -0.58 7.00 -5.09
CA LEU A 35 -1.83 7.15 -4.35
C LEU A 35 -3.04 7.25 -5.29
N ALA A 36 -2.96 8.08 -6.32
CA ALA A 36 -4.03 8.25 -7.29
C ALA A 36 -4.34 6.94 -8.04
N ILE A 37 -3.30 6.24 -8.51
CA ILE A 37 -3.45 4.96 -9.20
C ILE A 37 -3.96 3.86 -8.26
N GLY A 38 -3.43 3.76 -7.05
CA GLY A 38 -3.86 2.78 -6.05
C GLY A 38 -5.31 2.97 -5.66
N GLY A 39 -5.75 4.22 -5.47
CA GLY A 39 -7.14 4.55 -5.19
C GLY A 39 -8.04 4.21 -6.37
N LEU A 40 -7.62 4.50 -7.60
CA LEU A 40 -8.36 4.14 -8.80
C LEU A 40 -8.50 2.62 -8.95
N VAL A 41 -7.42 1.86 -8.78
CA VAL A 41 -7.44 0.40 -8.82
C VAL A 41 -8.37 -0.15 -7.75
N TYR A 42 -8.26 0.33 -6.51
CA TYR A 42 -9.14 -0.12 -5.44
C TYR A 42 -10.60 0.21 -5.70
N SER A 43 -10.90 1.38 -6.25
CA SER A 43 -12.28 1.78 -6.57
C SER A 43 -12.97 0.87 -7.59
N ARG A 44 -12.20 0.16 -8.43
CA ARG A 44 -12.74 -0.70 -9.50
C ARG A 44 -12.78 -2.17 -9.14
N TYR A 45 -11.83 -2.63 -8.33
CA TYR A 45 -11.63 -4.05 -8.08
C TYR A 45 -11.68 -4.44 -6.60
N GLY A 46 -11.51 -3.47 -5.70
CA GLY A 46 -11.51 -3.69 -4.25
C GLY A 46 -12.93 -3.74 -3.69
N TYR A 47 -13.13 -4.57 -2.68
CA TYR A 47 -14.41 -4.68 -1.97
C TYR A 47 -14.23 -5.12 -0.52
N ASN A 48 -15.27 -4.87 0.27
CA ASN A 48 -15.32 -5.17 1.70
C ASN A 48 -15.35 -6.68 1.95
N ARG A 49 -14.33 -7.20 2.63
CA ARG A 49 -14.27 -8.58 3.17
C ARG A 49 -14.19 -8.60 4.69
N TRP A 50 -14.93 -7.72 5.36
CA TRP A 50 -15.05 -7.57 6.81
C TRP A 50 -13.82 -7.00 7.52
N THR A 51 -12.63 -7.58 7.31
CA THR A 51 -11.38 -7.06 7.90
C THR A 51 -10.62 -6.20 6.90
N VAL A 52 -9.80 -5.27 7.40
CA VAL A 52 -8.92 -4.44 6.56
C VAL A 52 -7.97 -5.32 5.74
N ARG A 53 -7.39 -6.35 6.36
CA ARG A 53 -6.49 -7.32 5.71
C ARG A 53 -7.17 -8.01 4.54
N ASP A 54 -8.33 -8.61 4.78
CA ASP A 54 -9.04 -9.38 3.76
C ASP A 54 -9.56 -8.44 2.65
N SER A 55 -9.96 -7.22 3.02
CA SER A 55 -10.37 -6.18 2.05
C SER A 55 -9.18 -5.66 1.22
N CYS A 56 -7.94 -5.63 1.76
CA CYS A 56 -6.74 -5.38 0.97
C CYS A 56 -6.47 -6.52 -0.02
N LEU A 57 -6.58 -7.77 0.43
CA LEU A 57 -6.36 -8.96 -0.40
C LEU A 57 -7.46 -9.14 -1.47
N SER A 58 -8.59 -8.45 -1.38
CA SER A 58 -9.67 -8.51 -2.38
C SER A 58 -9.25 -8.11 -3.80
N LEU A 59 -8.15 -7.36 -3.94
CA LEU A 59 -7.60 -6.98 -5.23
C LEU A 59 -6.96 -8.13 -6.00
N LEU A 60 -6.64 -9.23 -5.32
CA LEU A 60 -6.08 -10.41 -5.97
C LEU A 60 -7.19 -11.41 -6.33
N PRO A 61 -7.05 -12.14 -7.44
CA PRO A 61 -7.99 -13.20 -7.81
C PRO A 61 -8.09 -14.28 -6.72
N ASP A 62 -9.31 -14.75 -6.46
CA ASP A 62 -9.57 -15.77 -5.43
C ASP A 62 -8.81 -17.08 -5.66
N SER A 63 -8.58 -17.44 -6.93
CA SER A 63 -7.80 -18.62 -7.30
C SER A 63 -6.35 -18.55 -6.80
N TRP A 64 -5.76 -17.36 -6.69
CA TRP A 64 -4.40 -17.18 -6.18
C TRP A 64 -4.38 -17.23 -4.64
N LEU A 65 -5.49 -16.82 -4.02
CA LEU A 65 -5.62 -16.75 -2.57
C LEU A 65 -6.05 -18.08 -1.95
N GLU A 66 -6.64 -19.01 -2.72
CA GLU A 66 -7.20 -20.25 -2.20
C GLU A 66 -6.21 -21.02 -1.30
N GLY A 67 -4.99 -21.23 -1.78
CA GLY A 67 -3.94 -21.91 -1.02
C GLY A 67 -3.48 -21.13 0.23
N ILE A 68 -3.52 -19.80 0.17
CA ILE A 68 -3.14 -18.92 1.30
C ILE A 68 -4.19 -18.98 2.40
N TYR A 69 -5.47 -18.95 2.04
CA TYR A 69 -6.59 -19.04 2.99
C TYR A 69 -6.67 -20.43 3.61
N ARG A 70 -6.54 -21.51 2.81
CA ARG A 70 -6.50 -22.90 3.32
C ARG A 70 -5.38 -23.13 4.33
N LYS A 71 -4.19 -22.56 4.10
CA LYS A 71 -3.02 -22.70 4.99
C LYS A 71 -2.98 -21.65 6.11
N ASN A 72 -4.02 -20.81 6.24
CA ASN A 72 -4.09 -19.69 7.18
C ASN A 72 -2.88 -18.73 7.13
N ARG A 73 -2.29 -18.53 5.95
CA ARG A 73 -1.12 -17.65 5.73
C ARG A 73 -1.51 -16.21 5.31
N ARG A 74 -2.78 -15.83 5.46
CA ARG A 74 -3.33 -14.54 5.02
C ARG A 74 -2.60 -13.33 5.62
N THR A 75 -2.24 -13.38 6.90
CA THR A 75 -1.51 -12.28 7.56
C THR A 75 -0.10 -12.14 6.98
N LEU A 76 0.59 -13.25 6.76
CA LEU A 76 1.92 -13.24 6.14
C LEU A 76 1.87 -12.72 4.71
N ALA A 77 0.88 -13.12 3.93
CA ALA A 77 0.69 -12.63 2.56
C ALA A 77 0.45 -11.11 2.53
N TRP A 78 -0.45 -10.62 3.39
CA TRP A 78 -0.74 -9.19 3.48
C TRP A 78 0.47 -8.36 3.91
N ILE A 79 1.18 -8.80 4.97
CA ILE A 79 2.43 -8.14 5.40
C ILE A 79 3.47 -8.20 4.28
N GLY A 80 3.67 -9.36 3.65
CA GLY A 80 4.64 -9.53 2.57
C GLY A 80 4.38 -8.63 1.37
N MET A 81 3.12 -8.51 0.95
CA MET A 81 2.72 -7.59 -0.13
C MET A 81 2.92 -6.13 0.27
N GLY A 82 2.53 -5.75 1.48
CA GLY A 82 2.75 -4.39 2.00
C GLY A 82 4.24 -4.03 2.07
N SER A 83 5.06 -4.95 2.61
CA SER A 83 6.51 -4.78 2.66
C SER A 83 7.11 -4.64 1.27
N LEU A 84 6.68 -5.46 0.30
CA LEU A 84 7.16 -5.38 -1.09
C LEU A 84 6.93 -3.99 -1.71
N LEU A 85 5.79 -3.36 -1.42
CA LEU A 85 5.47 -2.00 -1.90
C LEU A 85 6.32 -0.92 -1.21
N CYS A 86 6.77 -1.15 0.02
CA CYS A 86 7.67 -0.24 0.74
C CYS A 86 9.15 -0.40 0.34
N LEU A 87 9.55 -1.58 -0.14
CA LEU A 87 10.96 -1.92 -0.37
C LEU A 87 11.71 -0.91 -1.27
N PRO A 88 11.17 -0.46 -2.43
CA PRO A 88 11.90 0.45 -3.30
C PRO A 88 12.26 1.77 -2.61
N LEU A 89 11.29 2.36 -1.89
CA LEU A 89 11.48 3.60 -1.13
C LEU A 89 12.48 3.42 0.02
N ILE A 90 12.34 2.33 0.77
CA ILE A 90 13.24 2.00 1.88
C ILE A 90 14.66 1.82 1.37
N ILE A 91 14.89 0.97 0.36
CA ILE A 91 16.23 0.72 -0.17
C ILE A 91 16.85 2.02 -0.67
N ASP A 92 16.14 2.78 -1.50
CA ASP A 92 16.63 4.05 -2.05
C ASP A 92 16.97 5.07 -0.95
N GLY A 93 16.09 5.26 0.03
CA GLY A 93 16.30 6.19 1.14
C GLY A 93 17.40 5.75 2.12
N PHE A 94 17.48 4.46 2.46
CA PHE A 94 18.51 3.94 3.35
C PHE A 94 19.89 3.93 2.67
N THR A 95 19.97 3.60 1.38
CA THR A 95 21.24 3.68 0.64
C THR A 95 21.74 5.12 0.56
N GLN A 96 20.85 6.10 0.33
CA GLN A 96 21.20 7.53 0.42
C GLN A 96 21.68 7.94 1.81
N LEU A 97 21.05 7.42 2.87
CA LEU A 97 21.40 7.76 4.25
C LEU A 97 22.79 7.22 4.65
N LEU A 98 23.15 6.04 4.15
CA LEU A 98 24.37 5.32 4.56
C LEU A 98 25.57 5.54 3.64
N THR A 99 25.38 6.10 2.44
CA THR A 99 26.44 6.20 1.41
C THR A 99 26.47 7.59 0.77
N GLY A 100 27.45 7.83 -0.11
CA GLY A 100 27.49 9.04 -0.94
C GLY A 100 26.58 9.01 -2.17
N TYR A 101 25.76 7.95 -2.33
CA TYR A 101 24.79 7.85 -3.42
C TYR A 101 23.67 8.88 -3.23
N GLU A 102 23.36 9.60 -4.31
CA GLU A 102 22.21 10.49 -4.38
C GLU A 102 21.31 10.07 -5.54
N SER A 103 20.02 9.94 -5.25
CA SER A 103 19.04 9.59 -6.28
C SER A 103 18.89 10.76 -7.24
N ASN A 104 18.47 10.50 -8.46
CA ASN A 104 18.19 11.55 -9.43
C ASN A 104 16.68 11.81 -9.48
N ASN A 105 16.28 12.81 -10.26
CA ASN A 105 14.88 13.22 -10.39
C ASN A 105 13.98 12.20 -11.10
N PHE A 106 14.56 11.09 -11.60
CA PHE A 106 13.83 9.97 -12.19
C PHE A 106 13.71 8.78 -11.21
N THR A 107 14.77 8.44 -10.49
CA THR A 107 14.74 7.34 -9.52
C THR A 107 13.86 7.66 -8.30
N ARG A 108 13.85 8.92 -7.85
CA ARG A 108 13.01 9.41 -6.74
C ARG A 108 11.50 9.13 -6.91
N PRO A 109 10.84 9.52 -8.03
CA PRO A 109 9.43 9.21 -8.21
C PRO A 109 9.18 7.71 -8.36
N LEU A 110 10.08 6.97 -9.02
CA LEU A 110 9.94 5.52 -9.21
C LEU A 110 9.99 4.74 -7.91
N THR A 111 10.84 5.14 -6.96
CA THR A 111 10.94 4.48 -5.66
C THR A 111 9.79 4.86 -4.73
N GLY A 112 9.25 6.09 -4.86
CA GLY A 112 8.10 6.58 -4.10
C GLY A 112 6.73 6.05 -4.56
N ALA A 113 6.54 5.82 -5.87
CA ALA A 113 5.22 5.44 -6.41
C ALA A 113 4.65 4.11 -5.85
N PRO A 114 5.43 3.02 -5.72
CA PRO A 114 4.93 1.78 -5.11
C PRO A 114 4.44 1.98 -3.67
N PHE A 115 5.14 2.80 -2.89
CA PHE A 115 4.75 3.13 -1.52
C PHE A 115 3.42 3.89 -1.48
N GLY A 116 3.26 4.91 -2.33
CA GLY A 116 2.00 5.64 -2.47
C GLY A 116 0.83 4.73 -2.89
N PHE A 117 1.07 3.80 -3.81
CA PHE A 117 0.09 2.80 -4.23
C PHE A 117 -0.36 1.90 -3.07
N GLY A 118 0.59 1.44 -2.25
CA GLY A 118 0.30 0.65 -1.05
C GLY A 118 -0.52 1.41 0.00
N ILE A 119 -0.19 2.68 0.26
CA ILE A 119 -0.95 3.53 1.18
C ILE A 119 -2.40 3.67 0.69
N ALA A 120 -2.61 3.95 -0.60
CA ALA A 120 -3.97 4.12 -1.11
C ALA A 120 -4.82 2.85 -0.96
N ILE A 121 -4.25 1.67 -1.22
CA ILE A 121 -4.94 0.39 -0.99
C ILE A 121 -5.30 0.23 0.48
N LEU A 122 -4.34 0.47 1.40
CA LEU A 122 -4.57 0.32 2.83
C LEU A 122 -5.68 1.27 3.32
N THR A 123 -5.62 2.53 2.92
CA THR A 123 -6.63 3.53 3.29
C THR A 123 -7.98 3.20 2.71
N ALA A 124 -8.08 2.87 1.42
CA ALA A 124 -9.35 2.53 0.79
C ALA A 124 -9.94 1.24 1.39
N ALA A 125 -9.11 0.22 1.65
CA ALA A 125 -9.53 -0.99 2.34
C ALA A 125 -10.02 -0.70 3.75
N ALA A 126 -9.34 0.16 4.51
CA ALA A 126 -9.77 0.57 5.86
C ALA A 126 -11.13 1.27 5.85
N TYR A 127 -11.38 2.15 4.87
CA TYR A 127 -12.70 2.79 4.70
C TYR A 127 -13.79 1.82 4.25
N SER A 128 -13.44 0.81 3.45
CA SER A 128 -14.37 -0.19 2.94
C SER A 128 -14.71 -1.28 3.96
N ALA A 129 -13.77 -1.64 4.84
CA ALA A 129 -13.86 -2.75 5.79
C ALA A 129 -14.86 -2.43 6.91
N ARG A 130 -16.14 -2.63 6.61
CA ARG A 130 -17.28 -2.26 7.44
C ARG A 130 -18.05 -3.52 7.84
N PRO A 131 -17.82 -4.07 9.05
CA PRO A 131 -18.53 -5.25 9.54
C PRO A 131 -20.05 -5.06 9.65
N ASN A 132 -20.50 -3.85 9.94
CA ASN A 132 -21.91 -3.50 10.11
C ASN A 132 -22.76 -3.58 8.83
N LEU A 133 -22.14 -3.82 7.66
CA LEU A 133 -22.84 -4.08 6.41
C LEU A 133 -23.22 -5.56 6.23
N PHE A 134 -22.79 -6.42 7.14
CA PHE A 134 -23.09 -7.85 7.15
C PHE A 134 -23.96 -8.16 8.37
N SER A 135 -24.91 -9.08 8.25
CA SER A 135 -25.76 -9.49 9.38
C SER A 135 -24.97 -10.31 10.40
N ASN A 136 -24.01 -11.11 9.92
CA ASN A 136 -23.13 -11.94 10.74
C ASN A 136 -21.81 -12.24 10.02
N ALA A 137 -20.80 -12.68 10.76
CA ALA A 137 -19.46 -12.94 10.20
C ALA A 137 -19.43 -14.12 9.19
N SER A 138 -20.41 -15.02 9.24
CA SER A 138 -20.48 -16.19 8.36
C SER A 138 -21.04 -15.90 6.96
N GLU A 139 -21.66 -14.73 6.76
CA GLU A 139 -22.08 -14.23 5.45
C GLU A 139 -20.89 -13.84 4.55
N VAL A 140 -19.72 -13.58 5.15
CA VAL A 140 -18.52 -13.20 4.40
C VAL A 140 -17.94 -14.43 3.73
N ILE A 141 -18.06 -14.49 2.40
CA ILE A 141 -17.43 -15.53 1.59
C ILE A 141 -15.98 -15.12 1.33
N LEU A 142 -15.04 -15.90 1.87
CA LEU A 142 -13.62 -15.74 1.62
C LEU A 142 -13.14 -16.80 0.62
N PRO A 143 -11.96 -16.60 -0.02
CA PRO A 143 -11.33 -17.61 -0.85
C PRO A 143 -11.27 -18.99 -0.16
N ALA A 144 -11.35 -20.05 -0.95
CA ALA A 144 -11.46 -21.44 -0.47
C ALA A 144 -12.75 -21.76 0.33
N ASN A 145 -13.82 -20.98 0.14
CA ASN A 145 -15.06 -21.09 0.93
C ASN A 145 -14.82 -20.94 2.45
N ALA A 146 -13.74 -20.25 2.83
CA ALA A 146 -13.48 -19.97 4.22
C ALA A 146 -14.53 -19.00 4.77
N LYS A 147 -14.88 -19.17 6.05
CA LYS A 147 -15.84 -18.33 6.77
C LYS A 147 -15.26 -17.95 8.13
N PHE A 148 -15.69 -16.81 8.65
CA PHE A 148 -15.40 -16.47 10.04
C PHE A 148 -16.27 -17.33 10.96
N ALA A 149 -15.65 -17.91 11.98
CA ALA A 149 -16.32 -18.58 13.08
C ALA A 149 -15.98 -17.83 14.38
N LEU A 150 -16.96 -17.71 15.27
CA LEU A 150 -16.70 -17.25 16.64
C LEU A 150 -15.82 -18.30 17.33
N ALA A 151 -14.88 -17.86 18.16
CA ALA A 151 -14.19 -18.78 19.05
C ALA A 151 -15.25 -19.41 19.95
N ALA A 152 -15.33 -20.74 19.98
CA ALA A 152 -16.13 -21.41 20.99
C ALA A 152 -15.52 -21.05 22.36
N GLU A 153 -16.36 -20.60 23.30
CA GLU A 153 -15.92 -20.46 24.69
C GLU A 153 -15.53 -21.86 25.19
N GLU A 154 -14.29 -22.02 25.64
CA GLU A 154 -13.88 -23.20 26.38
C GLU A 154 -14.60 -23.14 27.74
N GLU A 155 -15.66 -23.94 27.91
CA GLU A 155 -16.31 -24.21 29.21
C GLU A 155 -15.37 -24.96 30.17
#